data_AF-A0A7Y6PTT7-F1
#
_entry.id   AF-A0A7Y6PTT7-F1
#
_cell.length_a   1.000
_cell.length_b   1.000
_cell.length_c   1.000
_cell.angle_alpha   90.00
_cell.angle_beta   90.00
_cell.angle_gamma   90.00
#
_symmetry.space_group_name_H-M   'P 1'
#
loop_
_entity.id
_entity.type
_entity.pdbx_description
1 polymer ?
#
loop_
_entity_poly.entity_id
_entity_poly.type
_entity_poly.pdbx_seq_one_letter_code
_entity_poly.pdbx_strand_id
1 'polypeptide(L)'
;MPRSVTSRYIDPLTQVWLGTARRIGLRVVRTPDAYAATDGNGTLSIGDASTLDADDSLAQMIFHELCHSLVEGEDSFAKADWGMDNTGPDHDWREHACLRVQWVLTGRYGLRVLFAPTTDFRAFWDQLSEDVLSDRTDRSVQAAIAALRRVRLPPWGPALTEALEATARIAREAGKLASDPDVLWSGIEQPPAPHPTGLPPRRSAAETCGTCAWKYEQRGAIKCRQADDKKIDPAWTACERYEAALDCQTCGACCRAAYHSVEVSKRDPAVKAQPDYIVDRGTYLEIKRSGDRCAALHGGEAVGEKTTRFHCVIYDDRPRTCRDFTLGSAHCLTARRRVGLSL
;
A
#
# COMPACT_ATOMS: atom_id res chain seq x y z
N MET A 1 -34.62 36.18 29.69
CA MET A 1 -33.70 36.17 28.53
C MET A 1 -33.38 34.73 28.17
N PRO A 2 -33.47 34.31 26.90
CA PRO A 2 -33.06 32.98 26.51
C PRO A 2 -31.54 32.80 26.70
N ARG A 3 -31.13 31.60 27.14
CA ARG A 3 -29.73 31.24 27.35
C ARG A 3 -28.94 31.34 26.04
N SER A 4 -27.75 31.93 26.06
CA SER A 4 -26.81 31.90 24.93
C SER A 4 -26.13 30.53 24.82
N VAL A 5 -26.12 29.95 23.62
CA VAL A 5 -25.46 28.66 23.34
C VAL A 5 -24.00 28.92 22.99
N THR A 6 -23.08 28.55 23.89
CA THR A 6 -21.63 28.75 23.72
C THR A 6 -20.90 27.52 23.17
N SER A 7 -21.54 26.35 23.21
CA SER A 7 -20.96 25.08 22.76
C SER A 7 -22.00 24.27 21.99
N ARG A 8 -21.54 23.55 20.96
CA ARG A 8 -22.35 22.59 20.19
C ARG A 8 -21.79 21.20 20.43
N TYR A 9 -22.68 20.22 20.58
CA TYR A 9 -22.29 18.82 20.60
C TYR A 9 -21.86 18.39 19.20
N ILE A 10 -20.76 17.67 19.13
CA ILE A 10 -20.26 17.01 17.92
C ILE A 10 -19.95 15.58 18.34
N ASP A 11 -20.40 14.61 17.55
CA ASP A 11 -20.08 13.22 17.74
C ASP A 11 -18.54 13.03 17.86
N PRO A 12 -18.02 12.30 18.87
CA PRO A 12 -16.59 12.15 19.08
C PRO A 12 -15.84 11.59 17.88
N LEU A 13 -16.42 10.64 17.16
CA LEU A 13 -15.77 10.06 15.97
C LEU A 13 -15.70 11.11 14.85
N THR A 14 -16.78 11.85 14.63
CA THR A 14 -16.84 13.00 13.71
C THR A 14 -15.80 14.05 14.05
N GLN A 15 -15.64 14.40 15.32
CA GLN A 15 -14.64 15.38 15.79
C GLN A 15 -13.21 14.94 15.45
N VAL A 16 -12.89 13.64 15.62
CA VAL A 16 -11.58 13.07 15.27
C VAL A 16 -11.28 13.26 13.79
N TRP A 17 -12.21 12.89 12.92
CA TRP A 17 -11.96 12.90 11.47
C TRP A 17 -12.03 14.30 10.85
N LEU A 18 -12.87 15.20 11.36
CA LEU A 18 -12.82 16.63 10.99
C LEU A 18 -11.52 17.31 11.45
N GLY A 19 -11.00 16.94 12.62
CA GLY A 19 -9.68 17.40 13.08
C GLY A 19 -8.54 16.87 12.21
N THR A 20 -8.64 15.60 11.80
CA THR A 20 -7.67 14.92 10.94
C THR A 20 -7.63 15.55 9.55
N ALA A 21 -8.79 15.71 8.91
CA ALA A 21 -8.89 16.37 7.61
C ALA A 21 -8.23 17.76 7.62
N ARG A 22 -8.52 18.58 8.64
CA ARG A 22 -7.91 19.92 8.78
C ARG A 22 -6.39 19.87 8.91
N ARG A 23 -5.84 18.90 9.67
CA ARG A 23 -4.38 18.74 9.83
C ARG A 23 -3.70 18.29 8.54
N ILE A 24 -4.42 17.57 7.68
CA ILE A 24 -3.96 17.13 6.35
C ILE A 24 -4.13 18.26 5.31
N GLY A 25 -4.79 19.37 5.66
CA GLY A 25 -5.00 20.52 4.77
C GLY A 25 -6.35 20.54 4.06
N LEU A 26 -7.31 19.72 4.52
CA LEU A 26 -8.66 19.62 3.95
C LEU A 26 -9.69 20.28 4.86
N ARG A 27 -10.63 21.00 4.25
CA ARG A 27 -11.85 21.53 4.87
C ARG A 27 -13.03 20.69 4.40
N VAL A 28 -13.64 19.97 5.32
CA VAL A 28 -14.82 19.14 5.03
C VAL A 28 -16.09 19.99 5.00
N VAL A 29 -16.89 19.86 3.95
CA VAL A 29 -18.20 20.50 3.79
C VAL A 29 -19.25 19.42 3.61
N ARG A 30 -20.39 19.55 4.30
CA ARG A 30 -21.54 18.65 4.13
C ARG A 30 -22.48 19.22 3.07
N THR A 31 -22.92 18.41 2.12
CA THR A 31 -23.79 18.83 1.02
C THR A 31 -24.72 17.70 0.55
N PRO A 32 -25.94 17.98 0.07
CA PRO A 32 -26.78 17.00 -0.60
C PRO A 32 -26.41 16.78 -2.07
N ASP A 33 -25.48 17.57 -2.62
CA ASP A 33 -25.19 17.58 -4.07
C ASP A 33 -24.08 16.61 -4.50
N ALA A 34 -23.46 15.89 -3.56
CA ALA A 34 -22.37 14.95 -3.84
C ALA A 34 -22.31 13.84 -2.78
N TYR A 35 -21.91 12.64 -3.18
CA TYR A 35 -21.64 11.54 -2.24
C TYR A 35 -20.28 11.75 -1.55
N ALA A 36 -19.21 11.90 -2.35
CA ALA A 36 -17.92 12.44 -1.94
C ALA A 36 -17.24 13.09 -3.16
N ALA A 37 -16.60 14.25 -2.96
CA ALA A 37 -15.86 14.95 -4.02
C ALA A 37 -14.83 15.92 -3.43
N THR A 38 -13.70 16.10 -4.10
CA THR A 38 -12.72 17.16 -3.78
C THR A 38 -12.61 18.17 -4.91
N ASP A 39 -12.47 19.44 -4.57
CA ASP A 39 -12.30 20.52 -5.55
C ASP A 39 -10.84 20.71 -6.01
N GLY A 40 -9.91 19.91 -5.46
CA GLY A 40 -8.46 20.06 -5.70
C GLY A 40 -7.86 21.34 -5.12
N ASN A 41 -8.59 22.04 -4.25
CA ASN A 41 -8.20 23.32 -3.65
C ASN A 41 -8.46 23.31 -2.12
N GLY A 42 -8.42 22.12 -1.52
CA GLY A 42 -8.52 21.93 -0.08
C GLY A 42 -9.95 21.80 0.45
N THR A 43 -10.98 21.71 -0.40
CA THR A 43 -12.34 21.37 0.05
C THR A 43 -12.66 19.91 -0.24
N LEU A 44 -13.12 19.19 0.79
CA LEU A 44 -13.70 17.85 0.66
C LEU A 44 -15.20 17.92 0.93
N SER A 45 -16.01 17.80 -0.12
CA SER A 45 -17.47 17.75 -0.04
C SER A 45 -17.93 16.33 0.23
N ILE A 46 -18.66 16.10 1.32
CA ILE A 46 -19.22 14.80 1.70
C ILE A 46 -20.74 14.92 1.82
N GLY A 47 -21.45 13.90 1.32
CA GLY A 47 -22.90 13.78 1.42
C GLY A 47 -23.44 14.08 2.81
N ASP A 48 -24.58 14.75 2.92
CA ASP A 48 -25.30 14.90 4.18
C ASP A 48 -26.17 13.66 4.49
N ALA A 49 -26.97 13.73 5.55
CA ALA A 49 -27.81 12.59 5.97
C ALA A 49 -28.94 12.25 4.98
N SER A 50 -29.21 13.10 3.98
CA SER A 50 -30.18 12.81 2.92
C SER A 50 -29.59 11.98 1.77
N THR A 51 -28.26 11.89 1.68
CA THR A 51 -27.54 11.23 0.57
C THR A 51 -26.73 10.01 0.99
N LEU A 52 -26.38 9.91 2.27
CA LEU A 52 -25.59 8.78 2.80
C LEU A 52 -26.50 7.65 3.28
N ASP A 53 -26.01 6.41 3.18
CA ASP A 53 -26.72 5.24 3.70
C ASP A 53 -26.77 5.26 5.24
N ALA A 54 -27.70 4.52 5.83
CA ALA A 54 -27.94 4.56 7.28
C ALA A 54 -26.73 4.07 8.10
N ASP A 55 -25.89 3.23 7.51
CA ASP A 55 -24.65 2.71 8.07
C ASP A 55 -23.40 3.47 7.60
N ASP A 56 -23.55 4.56 6.86
CA ASP A 56 -22.44 5.47 6.56
C ASP A 56 -22.14 6.40 7.75
N SER A 57 -20.85 6.61 8.00
CA SER A 57 -20.39 7.63 8.93
C SER A 57 -19.50 8.66 8.23
N LEU A 58 -19.53 9.91 8.71
CA LEU A 58 -18.63 10.95 8.17
C LEU A 58 -17.15 10.55 8.29
N ALA A 59 -16.82 9.79 9.34
CA ALA A 59 -15.49 9.25 9.54
C ALA A 59 -15.09 8.26 8.45
N GLN A 60 -15.98 7.34 8.09
CA GLN A 60 -15.78 6.38 7.01
C GLN A 60 -15.56 7.10 5.69
N MET A 61 -16.40 8.08 5.38
CA MET A 61 -16.27 8.86 4.15
C MET A 61 -14.94 9.61 4.08
N ILE A 62 -14.55 10.33 5.14
CA ILE A 62 -13.25 11.03 5.17
C ILE A 62 -12.09 10.04 5.04
N PHE A 63 -12.16 8.89 5.71
CA PHE A 63 -11.08 7.92 5.68
C PHE A 63 -10.92 7.27 4.30
N HIS A 64 -12.03 6.94 3.63
CA HIS A 64 -12.05 6.41 2.27
C HIS A 64 -11.42 7.40 1.27
N GLU A 65 -11.81 8.67 1.32
CA GLU A 65 -11.23 9.74 0.50
C GLU A 65 -9.72 9.93 0.75
N LEU A 66 -9.29 9.80 2.01
CA LEU A 66 -7.86 9.81 2.33
C LEU A 66 -7.13 8.59 1.79
N CYS A 67 -7.78 7.43 1.69
CA CYS A 67 -7.22 6.25 1.03
C CYS A 67 -7.07 6.44 -0.48
N HIS A 68 -8.02 7.12 -1.15
CA HIS A 68 -7.86 7.55 -2.54
C HIS A 68 -6.66 8.48 -2.72
N SER A 69 -6.56 9.54 -1.91
CA SER A 69 -5.42 10.45 -2.01
C SER A 69 -4.08 9.73 -1.78
N LEU A 70 -4.02 8.73 -0.89
CA LEU A 70 -2.83 7.90 -0.70
C LEU A 70 -2.47 7.09 -1.95
N VAL A 71 -3.47 6.53 -2.66
CA VAL A 71 -3.28 5.79 -3.92
C VAL A 71 -2.75 6.71 -5.01
N GLU A 72 -3.39 7.87 -5.20
CA GLU A 72 -3.03 8.84 -6.24
C GLU A 72 -1.72 9.60 -5.94
N GLY A 73 -1.35 9.73 -4.66
CA GLY A 73 -0.14 10.43 -4.24
C GLY A 73 -0.36 11.92 -3.95
N GLU A 74 0.70 12.61 -3.52
CA GLU A 74 0.61 13.95 -2.94
C GLU A 74 0.13 15.00 -3.95
N ASP A 75 0.54 14.88 -5.21
CA ASP A 75 0.12 15.79 -6.28
C ASP A 75 -1.39 15.74 -6.57
N SER A 76 -2.11 14.73 -6.05
CA SER A 76 -3.57 14.62 -6.20
C SER A 76 -4.35 15.68 -5.45
N PHE A 77 -3.77 16.27 -4.40
CA PHE A 77 -4.43 17.32 -3.61
C PHE A 77 -4.73 18.59 -4.42
N ALA A 78 -4.02 18.80 -5.52
CA ALA A 78 -4.20 19.92 -6.45
C ALA A 78 -5.20 19.61 -7.59
N LYS A 79 -5.88 18.46 -7.53
CA LYS A 79 -6.76 17.96 -8.61
C LYS A 79 -8.15 17.68 -8.06
N ALA A 80 -9.17 18.05 -8.83
CA ALA A 80 -10.54 17.63 -8.53
C ALA A 80 -10.63 16.10 -8.52
N ASP A 81 -11.36 15.55 -7.55
CA ASP A 81 -11.53 14.11 -7.32
C ASP A 81 -10.22 13.32 -7.37
N TRP A 82 -9.16 13.90 -6.79
CA TRP A 82 -7.81 13.34 -6.75
C TRP A 82 -7.15 13.14 -8.13
N GLY A 83 -7.77 13.67 -9.19
CA GLY A 83 -7.39 13.46 -10.58
C GLY A 83 -7.91 12.15 -11.18
N MET A 84 -8.91 11.53 -10.53
CA MET A 84 -9.60 10.34 -11.03
C MET A 84 -10.76 10.72 -11.95
N ASP A 85 -11.04 9.86 -12.93
CA ASP A 85 -12.29 9.90 -13.71
C ASP A 85 -13.22 8.82 -13.16
N ASN A 86 -14.21 9.23 -12.37
CA ASN A 86 -15.15 8.33 -11.69
C ASN A 86 -16.28 7.83 -12.61
N THR A 87 -16.20 8.09 -13.92
CA THR A 87 -17.24 7.72 -14.90
C THR A 87 -16.73 6.76 -15.98
N GLY A 88 -15.41 6.57 -16.06
CA GLY A 88 -14.76 5.71 -17.05
C GLY A 88 -14.48 4.28 -16.53
N PRO A 89 -14.15 3.34 -17.43
CA PRO A 89 -13.80 1.96 -17.10
C PRO A 89 -12.48 1.81 -16.31
N ASP A 90 -11.75 2.90 -16.08
CA ASP A 90 -10.48 2.95 -15.35
C ASP A 90 -10.65 3.18 -13.83
N HIS A 91 -11.88 3.33 -13.34
CA HIS A 91 -12.19 3.62 -11.92
C HIS A 91 -12.05 2.38 -11.02
N ASP A 92 -12.54 1.22 -11.46
CA ASP A 92 -12.65 0.00 -10.65
C ASP A 92 -11.33 -0.42 -9.97
N TRP A 93 -10.21 -0.42 -10.69
CA TRP A 93 -8.93 -0.85 -10.11
C TRP A 93 -8.40 0.14 -9.06
N ARG A 94 -8.74 1.43 -9.15
CA ARG A 94 -8.35 2.45 -8.16
C ARG A 94 -9.18 2.30 -6.90
N GLU A 95 -10.47 2.00 -7.03
CA GLU A 95 -11.32 1.60 -5.91
C GLU A 95 -10.80 0.34 -5.23
N HIS A 96 -10.45 -0.68 -6.01
CA HIS A 96 -9.83 -1.89 -5.47
C HIS A 96 -8.53 -1.56 -4.73
N ALA A 97 -7.70 -0.65 -5.24
CA ALA A 97 -6.48 -0.21 -4.55
C ALA A 97 -6.80 0.51 -3.24
N CYS A 98 -7.76 1.44 -3.25
CA CYS A 98 -8.25 2.18 -2.10
C CYS A 98 -8.73 1.21 -1.01
N LEU A 99 -9.60 0.26 -1.36
CA LEU A 99 -10.14 -0.73 -0.43
C LEU A 99 -9.09 -1.68 0.12
N ARG A 100 -8.05 -2.03 -0.66
CA ARG A 100 -6.90 -2.78 -0.13
C ARG A 100 -6.11 -1.98 0.91
N VAL A 101 -5.91 -0.67 0.69
CA VAL A 101 -5.28 0.22 1.68
C VAL A 101 -6.14 0.29 2.94
N GLN A 102 -7.44 0.53 2.78
CA GLN A 102 -8.44 0.57 3.84
C GLN A 102 -8.43 -0.73 4.66
N TRP A 103 -8.45 -1.89 4.00
CA TRP A 103 -8.40 -3.22 4.63
C TRP A 103 -7.16 -3.44 5.50
N VAL A 104 -5.99 -3.03 5.00
CA VAL A 104 -4.72 -3.15 5.71
C VAL A 104 -4.70 -2.21 6.92
N LEU A 105 -5.01 -0.92 6.71
CA LEU A 105 -4.94 0.08 7.78
C LEU A 105 -5.93 -0.20 8.91
N THR A 106 -7.17 -0.57 8.58
CA THR A 106 -8.21 -0.88 9.58
C THR A 106 -7.95 -2.21 10.29
N GLY A 107 -7.39 -3.18 9.57
CA GLY A 107 -7.03 -4.49 10.12
C GLY A 107 -6.01 -4.42 11.27
N ARG A 108 -5.13 -3.41 11.27
CA ARG A 108 -4.17 -3.14 12.37
C ARG A 108 -4.87 -2.80 13.69
N TYR A 109 -6.09 -2.28 13.63
CA TYR A 109 -6.82 -1.74 14.76
C TYR A 109 -8.14 -2.45 15.06
N GLY A 110 -8.50 -3.48 14.29
CA GLY A 110 -9.77 -4.20 14.43
C GLY A 110 -10.99 -3.43 13.94
N LEU A 111 -10.79 -2.50 12.98
CA LEU A 111 -11.81 -1.54 12.53
C LEU A 111 -12.42 -1.88 11.17
N ARG A 112 -12.24 -3.10 10.66
CA ARG A 112 -12.67 -3.47 9.30
C ARG A 112 -14.18 -3.33 9.11
N VAL A 113 -14.98 -3.80 10.07
CA VAL A 113 -16.44 -3.70 9.98
C VAL A 113 -16.89 -2.24 10.03
N LEU A 114 -16.32 -1.43 10.94
CA LEU A 114 -16.68 -0.02 11.11
C LEU A 114 -16.40 0.83 9.86
N PHE A 115 -15.38 0.44 9.09
CA PHE A 115 -14.95 1.15 7.88
C PHE A 115 -15.12 0.29 6.63
N ALA A 116 -16.05 -0.66 6.62
CA ALA A 116 -16.40 -1.38 5.39
C ALA A 116 -17.13 -0.42 4.44
N PRO A 117 -16.94 -0.50 3.12
CA PRO A 117 -17.75 0.26 2.18
C PRO A 117 -19.20 -0.23 2.20
N THR A 118 -20.13 0.68 1.94
CA THR A 118 -21.59 0.47 1.87
C THR A 118 -22.11 0.45 0.43
N THR A 119 -21.30 0.96 -0.51
CA THR A 119 -21.59 0.98 -1.96
C THR A 119 -21.47 -0.40 -2.61
N ASP A 120 -21.70 -0.48 -3.93
CA ASP A 120 -21.56 -1.71 -4.72
C ASP A 120 -20.18 -2.39 -4.59
N PHE A 121 -19.14 -1.64 -4.22
CA PHE A 121 -17.80 -2.18 -3.95
C PHE A 121 -17.73 -3.04 -2.67
N ARG A 122 -18.82 -3.10 -1.88
CA ARG A 122 -18.96 -4.06 -0.78
C ARG A 122 -18.76 -5.51 -1.24
N ALA A 123 -19.19 -5.85 -2.45
CA ALA A 123 -19.00 -7.18 -3.02
C ALA A 123 -17.51 -7.54 -3.19
N PHE A 124 -16.66 -6.56 -3.54
CA PHE A 124 -15.20 -6.75 -3.60
C PHE A 124 -14.60 -6.84 -2.20
N TRP A 125 -15.01 -5.97 -1.27
CA TRP A 125 -14.55 -5.97 0.11
C TRP A 125 -14.78 -7.32 0.80
N ASP A 126 -15.95 -7.92 0.64
CA ASP A 126 -16.31 -9.20 1.26
C ASP A 126 -15.50 -10.39 0.70
N GLN A 127 -14.87 -10.23 -0.47
CA GLN A 127 -13.95 -11.22 -1.05
C GLN A 127 -12.51 -11.05 -0.55
N LEU A 128 -12.18 -9.91 0.08
CA LEU A 128 -10.85 -9.68 0.60
C LEU A 128 -10.55 -10.66 1.74
N SER A 129 -9.36 -11.24 1.67
CA SER A 129 -8.87 -12.20 2.65
C SER A 129 -7.51 -11.75 3.19
N GLU A 130 -6.82 -12.61 3.93
CA GLU A 130 -5.72 -12.20 4.80
C GLU A 130 -4.56 -11.48 4.09
N ASP A 131 -4.14 -11.94 2.90
CA ASP A 131 -3.12 -11.25 2.09
C ASP A 131 -3.69 -10.56 0.85
N VAL A 132 -4.24 -9.37 1.08
CA VAL A 132 -4.75 -8.52 0.00
C VAL A 132 -3.67 -7.91 -0.89
N LEU A 133 -2.38 -8.17 -0.62
CA LEU A 133 -1.25 -7.61 -1.38
C LEU A 133 -0.42 -8.69 -2.08
N SER A 134 -0.84 -9.95 -2.07
CA SER A 134 -0.06 -11.10 -2.56
C SER A 134 0.21 -11.07 -4.07
N ASP A 135 -0.80 -10.75 -4.90
CA ASP A 135 -0.65 -10.69 -6.36
C ASP A 135 0.08 -9.42 -6.81
N ARG A 136 1.41 -9.49 -6.85
CA ARG A 136 2.27 -8.36 -7.26
C ARG A 136 2.16 -8.02 -8.75
N THR A 137 1.41 -8.79 -9.55
CA THR A 137 1.14 -8.47 -10.97
C THR A 137 -0.07 -7.56 -11.14
N ASP A 138 -0.98 -7.56 -10.16
CA ASP A 138 -2.20 -6.76 -10.14
C ASP A 138 -1.88 -5.28 -9.87
N ARG A 139 -2.38 -4.40 -10.73
CA ARG A 139 -2.19 -2.95 -10.66
C ARG A 139 -2.76 -2.34 -9.38
N SER A 140 -3.92 -2.81 -8.91
CA SER A 140 -4.53 -2.36 -7.66
C SER A 140 -3.64 -2.69 -6.45
N VAL A 141 -3.01 -3.86 -6.47
CA VAL A 141 -2.05 -4.29 -5.43
C VAL A 141 -0.80 -3.42 -5.46
N GLN A 142 -0.22 -3.18 -6.64
CA GLN A 142 0.97 -2.32 -6.78
C GLN A 142 0.71 -0.90 -6.26
N ALA A 143 -0.46 -0.34 -6.59
CA ALA A 143 -0.86 0.99 -6.13
C ALA A 143 -1.12 1.02 -4.61
N ALA A 144 -1.76 -0.02 -4.05
CA ALA A 144 -1.96 -0.13 -2.61
C ALA A 144 -0.63 -0.21 -1.82
N ILE A 145 0.39 -0.91 -2.34
CA ILE A 145 1.73 -0.92 -1.72
C ILE A 145 2.35 0.48 -1.72
N ALA A 146 2.26 1.19 -2.85
CA ALA A 146 2.77 2.56 -2.96
C ALA A 146 2.07 3.50 -1.97
N ALA A 147 0.74 3.40 -1.86
CA ALA A 147 -0.09 4.12 -0.89
C ALA A 147 0.34 3.84 0.56
N LEU A 148 0.47 2.57 0.95
CA LEU A 148 0.84 2.18 2.32
C LEU A 148 2.21 2.73 2.76
N ARG A 149 3.13 2.95 1.82
CA ARG A 149 4.44 3.58 2.09
C ARG A 149 4.34 5.08 2.37
N ARG A 150 3.27 5.74 1.92
CA ARG A 150 3.02 7.18 2.09
C ARG A 150 2.32 7.52 3.40
N VAL A 151 1.68 6.54 4.07
CA VAL A 151 0.84 6.74 5.28
C VAL A 151 1.53 7.55 6.39
N ARG A 152 2.85 7.44 6.53
CA ARG A 152 3.64 8.14 7.57
C ARG A 152 4.33 9.40 7.06
N LEU A 153 4.16 9.73 5.78
CA LEU A 153 4.74 10.91 5.14
C LEU A 153 3.71 12.04 5.09
N PRO A 154 4.15 13.31 5.01
CA PRO A 154 3.26 14.41 4.69
C PRO A 154 2.52 14.17 3.35
N PRO A 155 1.29 14.71 3.19
CA PRO A 155 0.50 15.42 4.20
C PRO A 155 -0.26 14.50 5.18
N TRP A 156 -0.33 13.18 4.93
CA TRP A 156 -1.18 12.25 5.71
C TRP A 156 -0.67 11.99 7.14
N GLY A 157 0.63 11.74 7.28
CA GLY A 157 1.27 11.43 8.55
C GLY A 157 1.64 12.70 9.34
N PRO A 158 1.50 12.71 10.67
CA PRO A 158 1.05 11.61 11.54
C PRO A 158 -0.48 11.55 11.72
N ALA A 159 -1.22 12.55 11.23
CA ALA A 159 -2.63 12.76 11.55
C ALA A 159 -3.51 11.53 11.26
N LEU A 160 -3.32 10.88 10.11
CA LEU A 160 -4.09 9.68 9.74
C LEU A 160 -3.89 8.51 10.72
N THR A 161 -2.66 8.27 11.17
CA THR A 161 -2.37 7.18 12.12
C THR A 161 -2.99 7.47 13.48
N GLU A 162 -2.88 8.72 13.95
CA GLU A 162 -3.50 9.15 15.22
C GLU A 162 -5.04 9.05 15.18
N ALA A 163 -5.65 9.32 14.02
CA ALA A 163 -7.10 9.21 13.81
C ALA A 163 -7.59 7.77 13.93
N LEU A 164 -6.87 6.82 13.31
CA LEU A 164 -7.17 5.39 13.40
C LEU A 164 -6.99 4.89 14.85
N GLU A 165 -5.94 5.31 15.54
CA GLU A 165 -5.73 4.97 16.96
C GLU A 165 -6.82 5.54 17.87
N ALA A 166 -7.24 6.78 17.64
CA ALA A 166 -8.35 7.40 18.39
C ALA A 166 -9.67 6.67 18.12
N THR A 167 -9.94 6.35 16.85
CA THR A 167 -11.12 5.57 16.44
C THR A 167 -11.12 4.20 17.11
N ALA A 168 -9.99 3.50 17.16
CA ALA A 168 -9.85 2.21 17.82
C ALA A 168 -10.19 2.28 19.33
N ARG A 169 -9.79 3.38 20.00
CA ARG A 169 -10.15 3.61 21.41
C ARG A 169 -11.65 3.84 21.58
N ILE A 170 -12.26 4.67 20.74
CA ILE A 170 -13.71 4.93 20.77
C ILE A 170 -14.48 3.63 20.52
N ALA A 171 -14.14 2.94 19.43
CA ALA A 171 -14.79 1.71 18.99
C ALA A 171 -14.74 0.61 20.06
N ARG A 172 -13.59 0.43 20.72
CA ARG A 172 -13.45 -0.56 21.81
C ARG A 172 -14.35 -0.25 23.01
N GLU A 173 -14.46 1.01 23.42
CA GLU A 173 -15.32 1.36 24.57
C GLU A 173 -16.80 1.33 24.20
N ALA A 174 -17.17 1.77 22.98
CA ALA A 174 -18.54 1.67 22.47
C ALA A 174 -18.99 0.21 22.32
N GLY A 175 -18.15 -0.65 21.74
CA GLY A 175 -18.46 -2.07 21.51
C GLY A 175 -18.67 -2.87 22.80
N LYS A 176 -18.04 -2.49 23.91
CA LYS A 176 -18.31 -3.13 25.23
C LYS A 176 -19.74 -2.93 25.73
N LEU A 177 -20.39 -1.85 25.30
CA LEU A 177 -21.74 -1.46 25.74
C LEU A 177 -22.78 -1.68 24.64
N ALA A 178 -22.36 -2.05 23.44
CA ALA A 178 -23.26 -2.37 22.34
C ALA A 178 -24.01 -3.67 22.67
N SER A 179 -25.31 -3.54 22.93
CA SER A 179 -26.22 -4.67 23.17
C SER A 179 -27.03 -5.05 21.92
N ASP A 180 -27.12 -4.14 20.97
CA ASP A 180 -27.83 -4.33 19.70
C ASP A 180 -26.87 -4.95 18.67
N PRO A 181 -27.19 -6.11 18.07
CA PRO A 181 -26.35 -6.71 17.04
C PRO A 181 -26.25 -5.84 15.78
N ASP A 182 -27.25 -5.01 15.49
CA ASP A 182 -27.39 -4.30 14.21
C ASP A 182 -26.67 -2.93 14.19
N VAL A 183 -25.95 -2.57 15.27
CA VAL A 183 -25.10 -1.36 15.28
C VAL A 183 -23.67 -1.67 14.87
N LEU A 184 -23.03 -0.76 14.13
CA LEU A 184 -21.63 -0.91 13.66
C LEU A 184 -20.62 -1.24 14.77
N TRP A 185 -20.90 -0.83 16.00
CA TRP A 185 -20.04 -1.06 17.17
C TRP A 185 -20.03 -2.51 17.65
N SER A 186 -20.98 -3.35 17.23
CA SER A 186 -21.02 -4.79 17.57
C SER A 186 -19.93 -5.58 16.82
N GLY A 187 -19.52 -5.10 15.65
CA GLY A 187 -18.54 -5.75 14.78
C GLY A 187 -17.07 -5.42 15.06
N ILE A 188 -16.74 -4.84 16.22
CA ILE A 188 -15.36 -4.46 16.54
C ILE A 188 -14.55 -5.68 16.96
N GLU A 189 -13.50 -5.96 16.20
CA GLU A 189 -12.63 -7.10 16.43
C GLU A 189 -11.47 -6.74 17.36
N GLN A 190 -10.91 -7.73 18.06
CA GLN A 190 -9.65 -7.50 18.77
C GLN A 190 -8.53 -7.19 17.76
N PRO A 191 -7.70 -6.15 18.02
CA PRO A 191 -6.54 -5.90 17.19
C PRO A 191 -5.54 -7.05 17.33
N PRO A 192 -4.79 -7.38 16.27
CA PRO A 192 -3.74 -8.39 16.34
C PRO A 192 -2.67 -8.04 17.38
N ALA A 193 -2.08 -9.07 18.00
CA ALA A 193 -0.99 -8.89 18.97
C ALA A 193 0.22 -8.23 18.29
N PRO A 194 0.92 -7.29 18.96
CA PRO A 194 2.10 -6.64 18.40
C PRO A 194 3.17 -7.66 17.99
N HIS A 195 3.75 -7.49 16.79
CA HIS A 195 4.83 -8.36 16.36
C HIS A 195 6.11 -8.06 17.16
N PRO A 196 6.90 -9.05 17.61
CA PRO A 196 8.08 -8.83 18.47
C PRO A 196 9.16 -7.91 17.89
N THR A 197 9.19 -7.71 16.57
CA THR A 197 10.14 -6.76 15.93
C THR A 197 9.70 -5.30 16.02
N GLY A 198 8.45 -5.02 16.40
CA GLY A 198 7.81 -3.71 16.35
C GLY A 198 7.23 -3.32 14.99
N LEU A 199 7.33 -4.21 13.99
CA LEU A 199 6.64 -4.03 12.70
C LEU A 199 5.12 -4.25 12.87
N PRO A 200 4.27 -3.66 12.01
CA PRO A 200 2.82 -3.88 12.07
C PRO A 200 2.49 -5.38 12.03
N PRO A 201 1.67 -5.88 12.96
CA PRO A 201 1.33 -7.30 13.01
C PRO A 201 0.39 -7.68 11.87
N ARG A 202 0.42 -8.97 11.50
CA ARG A 202 -0.55 -9.58 10.60
C ARG A 202 -1.54 -10.42 11.42
N ARG A 203 -2.76 -10.58 10.93
CA ARG A 203 -3.78 -11.41 11.59
C ARG A 203 -3.59 -12.91 11.33
N SER A 204 -3.18 -13.26 10.11
CA SER A 204 -2.95 -14.65 9.71
C SER A 204 -1.79 -15.28 10.45
N ALA A 205 -1.99 -16.50 10.94
CA ALA A 205 -0.96 -17.30 11.61
C ALA A 205 -0.24 -18.30 10.69
N ALA A 206 -0.61 -18.41 9.41
CA ALA A 206 -0.10 -19.46 8.53
C ALA A 206 1.38 -19.23 8.13
N GLU A 207 1.75 -17.99 7.87
CA GLU A 207 3.10 -17.62 7.46
C GLU A 207 3.93 -17.14 8.65
N THR A 208 5.22 -17.48 8.62
CA THR A 208 6.15 -17.19 9.71
C THR A 208 7.33 -16.36 9.23
N CYS A 209 8.04 -15.74 10.17
CA CYS A 209 9.33 -15.10 9.89
C CYS A 209 10.32 -16.05 9.20
N GLY A 210 10.22 -17.37 9.47
CA GLY A 210 11.05 -18.41 8.87
C GLY A 210 10.80 -18.67 7.38
N THR A 211 9.65 -18.25 6.82
CA THR A 211 9.34 -18.39 5.39
C THR A 211 9.38 -17.05 4.64
N CYS A 212 9.70 -15.95 5.33
CA CYS A 212 9.74 -14.61 4.76
C CYS A 212 11.00 -14.37 3.92
N ALA A 213 10.85 -13.76 2.74
CA ALA A 213 11.96 -13.36 1.87
C ALA A 213 12.92 -12.34 2.49
N TRP A 214 12.49 -11.62 3.53
CA TRP A 214 13.30 -10.64 4.25
C TRP A 214 14.17 -11.24 5.36
N LYS A 215 14.02 -12.54 5.64
CA LYS A 215 14.89 -13.25 6.57
C LYS A 215 16.27 -13.44 5.94
N TYR A 216 17.30 -13.44 6.76
CA TYR A 216 18.64 -13.87 6.36
C TYR A 216 19.41 -14.40 7.56
N GLU A 217 20.42 -15.21 7.29
CA GLU A 217 21.33 -15.70 8.32
C GLU A 217 22.64 -14.92 8.29
N GLN A 218 23.14 -14.55 9.46
CA GLN A 218 24.44 -13.93 9.61
C GLN A 218 25.07 -14.38 10.93
N ARG A 219 26.24 -15.01 10.85
CA ARG A 219 27.01 -15.50 12.02
C ARG A 219 26.15 -16.40 12.94
N GLY A 220 25.36 -17.32 12.36
CA GLY A 220 24.51 -18.26 13.09
C GLY A 220 23.22 -17.66 13.69
N ALA A 221 22.90 -16.39 13.40
CA ALA A 221 21.66 -15.75 13.82
C ALA A 221 20.74 -15.48 12.63
N ILE A 222 19.45 -15.82 12.78
CA ILE A 222 18.39 -15.43 11.84
C ILE A 222 17.96 -14.01 12.18
N LYS A 223 17.97 -13.14 11.16
CA LYS A 223 17.68 -11.72 11.28
C LYS A 223 16.67 -11.27 10.22
N CYS A 224 16.04 -10.13 10.45
CA CYS A 224 15.07 -9.54 9.53
C CYS A 224 15.57 -8.20 8.99
N ARG A 225 15.71 -8.10 7.66
CA ARG A 225 16.12 -6.86 6.97
C ARG A 225 15.06 -5.76 7.02
N GLN A 226 13.79 -6.10 7.27
CA GLN A 226 12.70 -5.12 7.47
C GLN A 226 12.75 -4.45 8.84
N ALA A 227 13.45 -5.05 9.80
CA ALA A 227 13.46 -4.64 11.20
C ALA A 227 14.86 -4.24 11.66
N ASP A 228 15.59 -3.49 10.82
CA ASP A 228 16.94 -2.98 11.12
C ASP A 228 17.90 -4.08 11.62
N ASP A 229 17.89 -5.22 10.91
CA ASP A 229 18.72 -6.40 11.21
C ASP A 229 18.52 -7.00 12.61
N LYS A 230 17.37 -6.74 13.25
CA LYS A 230 16.97 -7.39 14.51
C LYS A 230 16.97 -8.91 14.35
N LYS A 231 17.43 -9.60 15.40
CA LYS A 231 17.30 -11.06 15.54
C LYS A 231 15.82 -11.43 15.61
N ILE A 232 15.43 -12.48 14.91
CA ILE A 232 14.07 -13.00 14.90
C ILE A 232 14.04 -14.48 15.26
N ASP A 233 12.92 -14.93 15.81
CA ASP A 233 12.59 -16.35 15.86
C ASP A 233 11.88 -16.72 14.55
N PRO A 234 12.37 -17.73 13.79
CA PRO A 234 11.70 -18.18 12.57
C PRO A 234 10.28 -18.72 12.83
N ALA A 235 9.92 -19.09 14.05
CA ALA A 235 8.58 -19.57 14.40
C ALA A 235 7.59 -18.44 14.68
N TRP A 236 8.03 -17.18 14.84
CA TRP A 236 7.10 -16.07 15.00
C TRP A 236 6.20 -15.94 13.77
N THR A 237 4.90 -15.78 14.00
CA THR A 237 3.93 -15.38 12.98
C THR A 237 4.46 -14.15 12.24
N ALA A 238 4.37 -14.15 10.92
CA ALA A 238 4.94 -13.08 10.11
C ALA A 238 4.22 -11.74 10.35
N CYS A 239 4.96 -10.64 10.26
CA CYS A 239 4.38 -9.30 10.28
C CYS A 239 3.64 -8.97 8.96
N GLU A 240 2.93 -7.84 8.92
CA GLU A 240 2.20 -7.35 7.74
C GLU A 240 3.11 -7.17 6.50
N ARG A 241 4.42 -6.97 6.71
CA ARG A 241 5.43 -6.85 5.64
C ARG A 241 5.97 -8.18 5.14
N TYR A 242 5.28 -9.28 5.44
CA TYR A 242 5.62 -10.60 4.92
C TYR A 242 5.70 -10.58 3.39
N GLU A 243 6.71 -11.26 2.85
CA GLU A 243 6.77 -11.57 1.43
C GLU A 243 7.17 -13.04 1.29
N ALA A 244 6.40 -13.77 0.49
CA ALA A 244 6.70 -15.14 0.11
C ALA A 244 7.98 -15.23 -0.74
N ALA A 245 8.34 -16.45 -1.14
CA ALA A 245 9.47 -16.69 -2.03
C ALA A 245 9.38 -15.82 -3.30
N LEU A 246 10.49 -15.19 -3.66
CA LEU A 246 10.54 -14.20 -4.73
C LEU A 246 10.64 -14.87 -6.11
N ASP A 247 10.03 -14.26 -7.12
CA ASP A 247 10.18 -14.64 -8.52
C ASP A 247 10.59 -13.42 -9.37
N CYS A 248 11.74 -13.54 -10.05
CA CYS A 248 12.25 -12.52 -10.95
C CYS A 248 11.34 -12.31 -12.16
N GLN A 249 10.63 -13.35 -12.64
CA GLN A 249 9.71 -13.23 -13.76
C GLN A 249 8.43 -12.47 -13.39
N THR A 250 8.11 -12.38 -12.09
CA THR A 250 6.99 -11.59 -11.59
C THR A 250 7.37 -10.14 -11.37
N CYS A 251 8.58 -9.87 -10.86
CA CYS A 251 8.93 -8.51 -10.44
C CYS A 251 9.77 -7.71 -11.44
N GLY A 252 10.67 -8.36 -12.18
CA GLY A 252 11.65 -7.70 -13.04
C GLY A 252 12.48 -6.61 -12.35
N ALA A 253 12.47 -6.52 -11.01
CA ALA A 253 12.75 -5.29 -10.28
C ALA A 253 14.11 -4.68 -10.61
N CYS A 254 15.17 -5.50 -10.57
CA CYS A 254 16.54 -5.08 -10.88
C CYS A 254 16.74 -4.73 -12.37
N CYS A 255 16.01 -5.39 -13.27
CA CYS A 255 16.16 -5.23 -14.72
C CYS A 255 15.31 -4.07 -15.27
N ARG A 256 14.21 -3.72 -14.60
CA ARG A 256 13.40 -2.52 -14.89
C ARG A 256 14.02 -1.28 -14.21
N ALA A 257 13.20 -0.38 -13.68
CA ALA A 257 13.56 0.91 -13.11
C ALA A 257 14.43 0.94 -11.84
N ALA A 258 14.83 -0.18 -11.21
CA ALA A 258 15.52 -0.09 -9.90
C ALA A 258 16.96 0.45 -9.98
N TYR A 259 17.64 0.20 -11.10
CA TYR A 259 19.04 0.54 -11.32
C TYR A 259 19.23 1.13 -12.72
N HIS A 260 20.02 2.19 -12.81
CA HIS A 260 20.27 2.92 -14.07
C HIS A 260 21.44 2.35 -14.87
N SER A 261 22.28 1.50 -14.27
CA SER A 261 23.43 0.89 -14.94
C SER A 261 23.75 -0.47 -14.30
N VAL A 262 24.25 -1.39 -15.12
CA VAL A 262 24.85 -2.65 -14.68
C VAL A 262 26.19 -2.77 -15.40
N GLU A 263 27.27 -2.59 -14.65
CA GLU A 263 28.62 -2.70 -15.19
C GLU A 263 28.93 -4.14 -15.62
N VAL A 264 29.62 -4.24 -16.75
CA VAL A 264 30.05 -5.48 -17.38
C VAL A 264 31.57 -5.43 -17.54
N SER A 265 32.25 -6.50 -17.14
CA SER A 265 33.69 -6.61 -17.35
C SER A 265 34.01 -6.72 -18.85
N LYS A 266 35.10 -6.08 -19.31
CA LYS A 266 35.62 -6.25 -20.69
C LYS A 266 35.92 -7.71 -21.06
N ARG A 267 36.10 -8.59 -20.06
CA ARG A 267 36.36 -10.03 -20.24
C ARG A 267 35.11 -10.90 -20.06
N ASP A 268 33.94 -10.31 -19.84
CA ASP A 268 32.71 -11.08 -19.68
C ASP A 268 32.31 -11.74 -21.02
N PRO A 269 31.96 -13.05 -21.05
CA PRO A 269 31.51 -13.71 -22.28
C PRO A 269 30.35 -13.01 -22.99
N ALA A 270 29.47 -12.34 -22.24
CA ALA A 270 28.35 -11.57 -22.79
C ALA A 270 28.81 -10.49 -23.78
N VAL A 271 30.01 -9.91 -23.58
CA VAL A 271 30.56 -8.87 -24.47
C VAL A 271 30.77 -9.38 -25.89
N LYS A 272 31.17 -10.65 -26.03
CA LYS A 272 31.36 -11.29 -27.34
C LYS A 272 30.07 -11.88 -27.88
N ALA A 273 29.27 -12.52 -27.02
CA ALA A 273 28.07 -13.23 -27.43
C ALA A 273 26.90 -12.30 -27.80
N GLN A 274 26.79 -11.17 -27.10
CA GLN A 274 25.64 -10.26 -27.17
C GLN A 274 26.09 -8.79 -27.33
N PRO A 275 26.91 -8.45 -28.34
CA PRO A 275 27.49 -7.11 -28.48
C PRO A 275 26.44 -6.00 -28.62
N ASP A 276 25.28 -6.29 -29.22
CA ASP A 276 24.18 -5.32 -29.41
C ASP A 276 23.55 -4.85 -28.09
N TYR A 277 23.75 -5.61 -27.02
CA TYR A 277 23.27 -5.32 -25.67
C TYR A 277 24.34 -4.69 -24.77
N ILE A 278 25.52 -4.36 -25.30
CA ILE A 278 26.63 -3.80 -24.53
C ILE A 278 26.95 -2.39 -25.02
N VAL A 279 27.13 -1.46 -24.08
CA VAL A 279 27.54 -0.08 -24.37
C VAL A 279 28.92 0.16 -23.78
N ASP A 280 29.84 0.65 -24.61
CA ASP A 280 31.14 1.13 -24.16
C ASP A 280 31.05 2.60 -23.74
N ARG A 281 31.30 2.87 -22.45
CA ARG A 281 31.35 4.24 -21.89
C ARG A 281 32.77 4.79 -21.85
N GLY A 282 33.73 4.12 -22.50
CA GLY A 282 35.16 4.42 -22.51
C GLY A 282 35.88 3.80 -21.32
N THR A 283 35.47 4.18 -20.10
CA THR A 283 36.11 3.71 -18.85
C THR A 283 35.61 2.34 -18.40
N TYR A 284 34.34 2.01 -18.67
CA TYR A 284 33.72 0.72 -18.36
C TYR A 284 32.73 0.32 -19.47
N LEU A 285 32.34 -0.96 -19.48
CA LEU A 285 31.21 -1.43 -20.28
C LEU A 285 29.98 -1.57 -19.40
N GLU A 286 28.80 -1.41 -19.96
CA GLU A 286 27.55 -1.66 -19.25
C GLU A 286 26.51 -2.33 -20.15
N ILE A 287 25.50 -2.95 -19.53
CA ILE A 287 24.33 -3.42 -20.25
C ILE A 287 23.58 -2.23 -20.85
N LYS A 288 23.22 -2.34 -22.13
CA LYS A 288 22.38 -1.36 -22.83
C LYS A 288 21.02 -1.26 -22.14
N ARG A 289 20.49 -0.03 -22.10
CA ARG A 289 19.16 0.26 -21.58
C ARG A 289 18.29 0.94 -22.64
N SER A 290 17.00 0.68 -22.59
CA SER A 290 15.95 1.38 -23.34
C SER A 290 15.07 2.11 -22.31
N GLY A 291 15.25 3.43 -22.22
CA GLY A 291 14.69 4.21 -21.11
C GLY A 291 15.17 3.71 -19.75
N ASP A 292 14.23 3.41 -18.86
CA ASP A 292 14.46 2.90 -17.51
C ASP A 292 14.56 1.37 -17.45
N ARG A 293 14.60 0.66 -18.58
CA ARG A 293 14.64 -0.81 -18.64
C ARG A 293 15.93 -1.31 -19.29
N CYS A 294 16.40 -2.48 -18.84
CA CYS A 294 17.42 -3.24 -19.55
C CYS A 294 16.93 -3.53 -20.98
N ALA A 295 17.78 -3.32 -21.98
CA ALA A 295 17.40 -3.50 -23.38
C ALA A 295 17.06 -4.97 -23.72
N ALA A 296 17.56 -5.94 -22.94
CA ALA A 296 17.22 -7.35 -23.08
C ALA A 296 15.97 -7.79 -22.29
N LEU A 297 15.27 -6.87 -21.60
CA LEU A 297 14.12 -7.18 -20.77
C LEU A 297 12.80 -7.06 -21.53
N HIS A 298 12.18 -8.20 -21.82
CA HIS A 298 10.85 -8.30 -22.40
C HIS A 298 9.78 -8.60 -21.34
N GLY A 299 8.51 -8.35 -21.66
CA GLY A 299 7.40 -8.52 -20.74
C GLY A 299 7.20 -7.31 -19.82
N GLY A 300 6.42 -7.46 -18.77
CA GLY A 300 6.14 -6.36 -17.84
C GLY A 300 5.23 -5.27 -18.40
N GLU A 301 4.58 -5.50 -19.54
CA GLU A 301 3.52 -4.62 -20.06
C GLU A 301 2.22 -4.85 -19.27
N ALA A 302 1.39 -3.82 -19.16
CA ALA A 302 0.06 -3.96 -18.59
C ALA A 302 -0.90 -4.56 -19.64
N VAL A 303 -1.55 -5.67 -19.29
CA VAL A 303 -2.62 -6.29 -20.07
C VAL A 303 -3.83 -6.42 -19.15
N GLY A 304 -4.81 -5.52 -19.37
CA GLY A 304 -5.86 -5.27 -18.37
C GLY A 304 -5.24 -4.77 -17.06
N GLU A 305 -5.64 -5.37 -15.95
CA GLU A 305 -5.13 -5.03 -14.61
C GLU A 305 -3.83 -5.75 -14.24
N LYS A 306 -3.35 -6.69 -15.08
CA LYS A 306 -2.18 -7.51 -14.76
C LYS A 306 -0.97 -7.13 -15.59
N THR A 307 0.19 -7.24 -14.95
CA THR A 307 1.49 -7.10 -15.58
C THR A 307 1.94 -8.45 -16.17
N THR A 308 2.35 -8.47 -17.44
CA THR A 308 2.90 -9.68 -18.07
C THR A 308 4.23 -10.10 -17.43
N ARG A 309 4.61 -11.38 -17.56
CA ARG A 309 5.85 -11.89 -16.95
C ARG A 309 7.09 -11.30 -17.63
N PHE A 310 8.02 -10.86 -16.82
CA PHE A 310 9.34 -10.41 -17.24
C PHE A 310 10.22 -11.59 -17.66
N HIS A 311 10.98 -11.43 -18.75
CA HIS A 311 12.00 -12.39 -19.14
C HIS A 311 13.18 -11.68 -19.82
N CYS A 312 14.37 -12.26 -19.66
CA CYS A 312 15.57 -11.78 -20.33
C CYS A 312 15.73 -12.55 -21.64
N VAL A 313 15.79 -11.86 -22.78
CA VAL A 313 15.96 -12.53 -24.09
C VAL A 313 17.37 -13.08 -24.31
N ILE A 314 18.34 -12.63 -23.52
CA ILE A 314 19.72 -13.15 -23.50
C ILE A 314 19.99 -13.98 -22.24
N TYR A 315 18.99 -14.65 -21.68
CA TYR A 315 19.10 -15.26 -20.35
C TYR A 315 20.35 -16.14 -20.20
N ASP A 316 20.63 -17.02 -21.14
CA ASP A 316 21.79 -17.92 -21.05
C ASP A 316 23.13 -17.17 -21.18
N ASP A 317 23.17 -16.12 -21.99
CA ASP A 317 24.34 -15.27 -22.23
C ASP A 317 24.45 -14.07 -21.29
N ARG A 318 23.61 -14.00 -20.24
CA ARG A 318 23.58 -12.86 -19.33
C ARG A 318 24.97 -12.60 -18.69
N PRO A 319 25.38 -11.34 -18.48
CA PRO A 319 26.63 -11.01 -17.83
C PRO A 319 26.77 -11.66 -16.44
N ARG A 320 28.00 -11.88 -15.98
CA ARG A 320 28.29 -12.43 -14.65
C ARG A 320 27.61 -11.66 -13.53
N THR A 321 27.61 -10.32 -13.61
CA THR A 321 26.91 -9.46 -12.64
C THR A 321 25.42 -9.83 -12.47
N CYS A 322 24.75 -10.23 -13.56
CA CYS A 322 23.36 -10.70 -13.52
C CYS A 322 23.26 -12.17 -13.10
N ARG A 323 24.21 -13.02 -13.51
CA ARG A 323 24.21 -14.46 -13.23
C ARG A 323 24.48 -14.75 -11.76
N ASP A 324 25.38 -14.01 -11.13
CA ASP A 324 25.84 -14.22 -9.75
C ASP A 324 24.93 -13.50 -8.74
N PHE A 325 23.86 -12.85 -9.21
CA PHE A 325 22.94 -12.10 -8.38
C PHE A 325 22.13 -13.04 -7.46
N THR A 326 22.28 -12.88 -6.14
CA THR A 326 21.51 -13.65 -5.16
C THR A 326 20.10 -13.07 -4.98
N LEU A 327 19.09 -13.88 -5.32
CA LEU A 327 17.69 -13.61 -5.04
C LEU A 327 17.46 -13.45 -3.52
N GLY A 328 16.70 -12.43 -3.10
CA GLY A 328 16.48 -12.15 -1.67
C GLY A 328 17.66 -11.49 -0.96
N SER A 329 18.74 -11.16 -1.68
CA SER A 329 19.80 -10.29 -1.13
C SER A 329 19.27 -8.90 -0.77
N ALA A 330 20.06 -8.13 0.01
CA ALA A 330 19.73 -6.75 0.32
C ALA A 330 19.52 -5.89 -0.94
N HIS A 331 20.31 -6.12 -2.00
CA HIS A 331 20.14 -5.44 -3.29
C HIS A 331 18.86 -5.84 -4.02
N CYS A 332 18.45 -7.12 -3.94
CA CYS A 332 17.19 -7.59 -4.51
C CYS A 332 15.99 -6.91 -3.86
N LEU A 333 15.98 -6.92 -2.53
CA LEU A 333 14.88 -6.38 -1.74
C LEU A 333 14.81 -4.84 -1.83
N THR A 334 15.97 -4.17 -1.90
CA THR A 334 16.05 -2.73 -2.19
C THR A 334 15.49 -2.41 -3.57
N ALA A 335 15.81 -3.21 -4.59
CA ALA A 335 15.27 -3.03 -5.93
C ALA A 335 13.74 -3.14 -5.94
N ARG A 336 13.18 -4.17 -5.27
CA ARG A 336 11.73 -4.36 -5.15
C ARG A 336 11.04 -3.17 -4.47
N ARG A 337 11.62 -2.63 -3.39
CA ARG A 337 11.13 -1.39 -2.77
C ARG A 337 11.20 -0.21 -3.72
N ARG A 338 12.31 0.01 -4.42
CA ARG A 338 12.44 1.14 -5.37
C ARG A 338 11.36 1.14 -6.42
N VAL A 339 10.96 -0.05 -6.86
CA VAL A 339 9.95 -0.19 -7.90
C VAL A 339 8.52 -0.40 -7.36
N GLY A 340 8.30 -0.21 -6.06
CA GLY A 340 6.95 -0.22 -5.48
C GLY A 340 6.32 -1.60 -5.22
N LEU A 341 7.12 -2.68 -5.17
CA LEU A 341 6.61 -4.05 -4.98
C LEU A 341 6.72 -4.57 -3.54
N SER A 342 7.33 -3.79 -2.65
CA SER A 342 7.62 -4.15 -1.26
C SER A 342 7.35 -2.97 -0.32
N LEU A 343 6.85 -3.28 0.88
CA LEU A 343 6.61 -2.32 1.98
C LEU A 343 7.88 -1.90 2.73
#